data_AF-A0A497NIT9-F1
#
_entry.id   AF-A0A497NIT9-F1
#
_cell.length_a   1.000
_cell.length_b   1.000
_cell.length_c   1.000
_cell.angle_alpha   90.00
_cell.angle_beta   90.00
_cell.angle_gamma   90.00
#
_symmetry.space_group_name_H-M   'P 1'
#
loop_
_entity.id
_entity.type
_entity.pdbx_description
1 polymer ?
#
loop_
_entity_poly.entity_id
_entity_poly.type
_entity_poly.pdbx_seq_one_letter_code
_entity_poly.pdbx_strand_id
1 'polypeptide(L)'
;MRFLRWRPPLRQVLLPPGHTGPAEGGGPGAHEGGVRGGSLRAEDVIGKLREALGPRAVRLEAPIPRRVFLTVKAEDLRDAVKATLGLMREARFMTLSAVDTGLDIELLYHIDLLGTVVTIRTQVPKEKPEVPDISDLAPPAEFIEREVRDLFGVEFVGLRPEKLYTPEGYEEKPLLKPREGPLPPQARPVTEALMGTGCAIAISRTVMRRREKMGLPSTPPGACASPEAAEELKEIAKAVNFAKRAGYDVEKGRLRYR
;
A
#
# COMPACT_ATOMS: atom_id res chain seq x y z
N MET A 1 -55.79 -18.77 6.34
CA MET A 1 -54.99 -17.85 5.51
C MET A 1 -53.95 -18.67 4.75
N ARG A 2 -53.98 -18.60 3.41
CA ARG A 2 -53.16 -19.39 2.48
C ARG A 2 -51.80 -18.74 2.27
N PHE A 3 -50.76 -19.58 2.20
CA PHE A 3 -49.43 -19.25 1.70
C PHE A 3 -49.50 -18.75 0.25
N LEU A 4 -48.84 -17.63 -0.07
CA LEU A 4 -48.43 -17.29 -1.43
C LEU A 4 -46.91 -17.21 -1.52
N ARG A 5 -46.36 -18.11 -2.33
CA ARG A 5 -44.96 -18.18 -2.73
C ARG A 5 -44.85 -17.52 -4.10
N TRP A 6 -44.15 -16.40 -4.20
CA TRP A 6 -43.98 -15.66 -5.45
C TRP A 6 -42.73 -16.17 -6.19
N ARG A 7 -42.89 -16.55 -7.47
CA ARG A 7 -41.81 -16.83 -8.43
C ARG A 7 -41.93 -15.81 -9.58
N PRO A 8 -40.84 -15.17 -10.03
CA PRO A 8 -40.88 -14.31 -11.21
C PRO A 8 -40.78 -15.12 -12.52
N PRO A 9 -41.34 -14.61 -13.64
CA PRO A 9 -41.39 -15.31 -14.92
C PRO A 9 -40.13 -15.11 -15.79
N LEU A 10 -39.64 -16.20 -16.37
CA LEU A 10 -38.69 -16.23 -17.48
C LEU A 10 -39.40 -15.83 -18.78
N ARG A 11 -38.98 -14.72 -19.40
CA ARG A 11 -39.33 -14.38 -20.79
C ARG A 11 -38.29 -15.02 -21.73
N GLN A 12 -38.66 -16.10 -22.40
CA GLN A 12 -37.98 -16.55 -23.62
C GLN A 12 -38.51 -15.73 -24.79
N VAL A 13 -37.60 -15.03 -25.49
CA VAL A 13 -37.89 -14.39 -26.77
C VAL A 13 -37.44 -15.37 -27.86
N LEU A 14 -38.39 -15.90 -28.63
CA LEU A 14 -38.15 -16.69 -29.84
C LEU A 14 -37.62 -15.77 -30.95
N LEU A 15 -36.52 -16.16 -31.61
CA LEU A 15 -36.10 -15.61 -32.90
C LEU A 15 -36.53 -16.56 -34.04
N PRO A 16 -36.96 -16.06 -35.21
CA PRO A 16 -37.40 -16.89 -36.33
C PRO A 16 -36.22 -17.48 -37.14
N PRO A 17 -36.42 -18.62 -37.84
CA PRO A 17 -35.37 -19.27 -38.62
C PRO A 17 -35.16 -18.59 -39.98
N GLY A 18 -33.93 -18.17 -40.27
CA GLY A 18 -33.49 -17.66 -41.57
C GLY A 18 -32.76 -18.74 -42.38
N HIS A 19 -33.10 -18.81 -43.67
CA HIS A 19 -32.64 -19.76 -44.67
C HIS A 19 -31.12 -19.85 -44.85
N THR A 20 -30.61 -21.07 -45.09
CA THR A 20 -29.32 -21.30 -45.75
C THR A 20 -29.47 -22.39 -46.81
N GLY A 21 -29.35 -22.00 -48.10
CA GLY A 21 -28.99 -22.90 -49.20
C GLY A 21 -27.46 -23.08 -49.28
N PRO A 22 -26.96 -24.00 -50.13
CA PRO A 22 -25.60 -24.52 -50.02
C PRO A 22 -24.59 -23.92 -51.02
N ALA A 23 -23.31 -24.25 -50.75
CA ALA A 23 -22.20 -24.48 -51.70
C ALA A 23 -21.02 -23.48 -51.72
N GLU A 24 -19.85 -24.06 -51.41
CA GLU A 24 -18.54 -23.91 -52.08
C GLU A 24 -17.58 -22.74 -51.74
N GLY A 25 -16.44 -23.13 -51.14
CA GLY A 25 -15.13 -23.11 -51.83
C GLY A 25 -14.22 -21.87 -51.66
N GLY A 26 -13.01 -22.10 -51.10
CA GLY A 26 -11.80 -21.40 -51.58
C GLY A 26 -10.87 -20.75 -50.53
N GLY A 27 -9.74 -21.40 -50.25
CA GLY A 27 -8.44 -20.72 -50.06
C GLY A 27 -7.87 -20.63 -48.63
N PRO A 28 -6.71 -21.24 -48.33
CA PRO A 28 -5.97 -20.96 -47.11
C PRO A 28 -5.16 -19.67 -47.30
N GLY A 29 -5.67 -18.56 -46.79
CA GLY A 29 -4.90 -17.33 -46.64
C GLY A 29 -3.87 -17.51 -45.52
N ALA A 30 -2.59 -17.51 -45.89
CA ALA A 30 -1.47 -17.44 -44.98
C ALA A 30 -1.61 -16.18 -44.10
N HIS A 31 -2.02 -16.36 -42.85
CA HIS A 31 -1.87 -15.33 -41.85
C HIS A 31 -0.40 -15.23 -41.50
N GLU A 32 0.25 -14.22 -42.08
CA GLU A 32 1.56 -13.74 -41.68
C GLU A 32 1.59 -13.60 -40.16
N GLY A 33 2.56 -14.29 -39.56
CA GLY A 33 2.84 -14.27 -38.13
C GLY A 33 3.24 -12.87 -37.71
N GLY A 34 2.26 -12.07 -37.28
CA GLY A 34 2.52 -10.93 -36.42
C GLY A 34 3.27 -11.44 -35.20
N VAL A 35 4.52 -11.00 -35.04
CA VAL A 35 5.35 -11.25 -33.87
C VAL A 35 4.59 -10.72 -32.66
N ARG A 36 3.83 -11.59 -31.99
CA ARG A 36 3.22 -11.29 -30.69
C ARG A 36 4.41 -11.07 -29.75
N GLY A 37 4.64 -9.81 -29.36
CA GLY A 37 5.59 -9.48 -28.30
C GLY A 37 5.35 -10.43 -27.13
N GLY A 38 6.33 -11.29 -26.86
CA GLY A 38 6.19 -12.35 -25.87
C GLY A 38 6.02 -11.74 -24.48
N SER A 39 5.10 -12.30 -23.69
CA SER A 39 4.97 -12.00 -22.26
C SER A 39 6.29 -12.36 -21.55
N LEU A 40 6.90 -11.41 -20.85
CA LEU A 40 8.12 -11.67 -20.07
C LEU A 40 7.80 -12.61 -18.90
N ARG A 41 8.64 -13.60 -18.62
CA ARG A 41 8.44 -14.42 -17.40
C ARG A 41 8.88 -13.63 -16.17
N ALA A 42 8.33 -14.00 -15.01
CA ALA A 42 8.66 -13.34 -13.76
C ALA A 42 10.17 -13.34 -13.45
N GLU A 43 10.89 -14.41 -13.79
CA GLU A 43 12.35 -14.52 -13.61
C GLU A 43 13.12 -13.48 -14.44
N ASP A 44 12.75 -13.32 -15.72
CA ASP A 44 13.35 -12.32 -16.61
C ASP A 44 13.13 -10.90 -16.09
N VAL A 45 11.92 -10.63 -15.59
CA VAL A 45 11.55 -9.34 -15.01
C VAL A 45 12.35 -9.07 -13.73
N ILE A 46 12.52 -10.06 -12.86
CA ILE A 46 13.35 -9.93 -11.64
C ILE A 46 14.79 -9.60 -12.02
N GLY A 47 15.37 -10.28 -13.00
CA GLY A 47 16.74 -10.03 -13.46
C GLY A 47 16.92 -8.57 -13.91
N LYS A 48 16.03 -8.10 -14.80
CA LYS A 48 16.05 -6.72 -15.31
C LYS A 48 15.83 -5.67 -14.22
N LEU A 49 14.88 -5.89 -13.30
CA LEU A 49 14.61 -4.97 -12.20
C LEU A 49 15.77 -4.91 -11.20
N ARG A 50 16.43 -6.04 -10.94
CA ARG A 50 17.61 -6.09 -10.08
C ARG A 50 18.77 -5.31 -10.68
N GLU A 51 18.99 -5.43 -11.98
CA GLU A 51 20.01 -4.65 -12.70
C GLU A 51 19.70 -3.15 -12.69
N ALA A 52 18.45 -2.77 -12.96
CA ALA A 52 18.04 -1.38 -13.03
C ALA A 52 18.02 -0.65 -11.67
N LEU A 53 17.61 -1.33 -10.59
CA LEU A 53 17.41 -0.71 -9.27
C LEU A 53 18.54 -1.00 -8.27
N GLY A 54 19.33 -2.05 -8.49
CA GLY A 54 20.43 -2.43 -7.60
C GLY A 54 19.98 -2.51 -6.13
N PRO A 55 20.62 -1.75 -5.22
CA PRO A 55 20.31 -1.79 -3.78
C PRO A 55 18.95 -1.18 -3.41
N ARG A 56 18.32 -0.42 -4.32
CA ARG A 56 16.99 0.19 -4.08
C ARG A 56 15.88 -0.86 -4.06
N ALA A 57 16.09 -1.99 -4.74
CA ALA A 57 15.20 -3.13 -4.69
C ALA A 57 15.41 -3.91 -3.39
N VAL A 58 14.74 -3.49 -2.32
CA VAL A 58 14.83 -4.09 -0.98
C VAL A 58 14.47 -5.58 -1.03
N ARG A 59 13.43 -5.94 -1.78
CA ARG A 59 12.99 -7.32 -1.94
C ARG A 59 12.38 -7.56 -3.32
N LEU A 60 12.72 -8.69 -3.93
CA LEU A 60 12.16 -9.14 -5.22
C LEU A 60 11.70 -10.59 -5.08
N GLU A 61 10.44 -10.85 -5.41
CA GLU A 61 9.81 -12.17 -5.26
C GLU A 61 8.97 -12.50 -6.49
N ALA A 62 8.97 -13.76 -6.92
CA ALA A 62 8.12 -14.28 -7.99
C ALA A 62 7.34 -15.51 -7.47
N PRO A 63 6.21 -15.31 -6.76
CA PRO A 63 5.46 -16.43 -6.21
C PRO A 63 4.83 -17.33 -7.29
N ILE A 64 4.53 -16.76 -8.47
CA ILE A 64 4.04 -17.51 -9.63
C ILE A 64 4.65 -16.94 -10.93
N PRO A 65 4.68 -17.69 -12.04
CA PRO A 65 5.42 -17.31 -13.25
C PRO A 65 5.07 -15.97 -13.90
N ARG A 66 3.90 -15.40 -13.58
CA ARG A 66 3.39 -14.13 -14.12
C ARG A 66 3.09 -13.08 -13.04
N ARG A 67 3.66 -13.23 -11.84
CA ARG A 67 3.59 -12.21 -10.79
C ARG A 67 4.96 -11.95 -10.20
N VAL A 68 5.32 -10.68 -10.14
CA VAL A 68 6.52 -10.20 -9.46
C VAL A 68 6.11 -9.21 -8.39
N PHE A 69 6.68 -9.34 -7.20
CA PHE A 69 6.59 -8.35 -6.14
C PHE A 69 7.95 -7.69 -5.98
N LEU A 70 7.97 -6.36 -6.06
CA LEU A 70 9.13 -5.52 -5.83
C LEU A 70 8.84 -4.66 -4.61
N THR A 71 9.62 -4.78 -3.54
CA THR A 71 9.53 -3.91 -2.37
C THR A 71 10.61 -2.84 -2.46
N VAL A 72 10.21 -1.58 -2.33
CA VAL A 72 11.09 -0.41 -2.33
C VAL A 72 10.70 0.55 -1.21
N LYS A 73 11.60 1.46 -0.86
CA LYS A 73 11.28 2.58 0.04
C LYS A 73 10.45 3.62 -0.71
N ALA A 74 9.72 4.45 0.03
CA ALA A 74 8.93 5.54 -0.55
C ALA A 74 9.76 6.53 -1.38
N GLU A 75 11.01 6.79 -0.98
CA GLU A 75 11.96 7.65 -1.70
C GLU A 75 12.35 7.10 -3.08
N ASP A 76 12.38 5.77 -3.23
CA ASP A 76 12.77 5.08 -4.47
C ASP A 76 11.57 4.72 -5.36
N LEU A 77 10.34 5.05 -4.93
CA LEU A 77 9.10 4.66 -5.63
C LEU A 77 9.08 5.12 -7.09
N ARG A 78 9.39 6.40 -7.33
CA ARG A 78 9.36 6.98 -8.68
C ARG A 78 10.35 6.27 -9.61
N ASP A 79 11.54 5.97 -9.11
CA ASP A 79 12.57 5.25 -9.86
C ASP A 79 12.14 3.81 -10.15
N ALA A 80 11.50 3.14 -9.19
CA ALA A 80 10.94 1.80 -9.37
C ALA A 80 9.83 1.76 -10.42
N VAL A 81 8.90 2.72 -10.39
CA VAL A 81 7.82 2.86 -11.38
C VAL A 81 8.41 3.14 -12.77
N LYS A 82 9.33 4.11 -12.87
CA LYS A 82 10.00 4.44 -14.14
C LYS A 82 10.77 3.25 -14.72
N ALA A 83 11.52 2.53 -13.89
CA ALA A 83 12.25 1.34 -14.32
C ALA A 83 11.29 0.25 -14.82
N THR A 84 10.19 0.02 -14.10
CA THR A 84 9.21 -1.02 -14.46
C THR A 84 8.46 -0.68 -15.75
N LEU A 85 8.00 0.56 -15.92
CA LEU A 85 7.37 1.02 -17.16
C LEU A 85 8.35 1.03 -18.34
N GLY A 86 9.64 1.28 -18.08
CA GLY A 86 10.70 1.25 -19.10
C GLY A 86 11.11 -0.15 -19.57
N LEU A 87 10.66 -1.23 -18.92
CA LEU A 87 11.04 -2.60 -19.29
C LEU A 87 10.51 -3.01 -20.68
N MET A 88 9.36 -2.45 -21.09
CA MET A 88 8.78 -2.69 -22.39
C MET A 88 7.85 -1.55 -22.81
N ARG A 89 7.65 -1.38 -24.11
CA ARG A 89 6.84 -0.29 -24.66
C ARG A 89 5.35 -0.45 -24.34
N GLU A 90 4.88 -1.68 -24.24
CA GLU A 90 3.49 -2.04 -23.95
C GLU A 90 3.17 -2.07 -22.45
N ALA A 91 4.13 -1.68 -21.60
CA ALA A 91 3.92 -1.63 -20.16
C ALA A 91 2.79 -0.64 -19.85
N ARG A 92 1.86 -1.06 -18.99
CA ARG A 92 0.73 -0.21 -18.59
C ARG A 92 0.55 -0.21 -17.09
N PHE A 93 0.39 0.99 -16.53
CA PHE A 93 -0.10 1.12 -15.17
C PHE A 93 -1.55 0.63 -15.11
N MET A 94 -1.86 -0.23 -14.15
CA MET A 94 -3.22 -0.77 -13.97
C MET A 94 -3.97 -0.06 -12.87
N THR A 95 -3.45 -0.15 -11.64
CA THR A 95 -4.11 0.38 -10.45
C THR A 95 -3.14 0.52 -9.29
N LEU A 96 -3.52 1.34 -8.32
CA LEU A 96 -2.92 1.46 -7.01
C LEU A 96 -3.91 0.93 -5.96
N SER A 97 -3.44 0.12 -5.02
CA SER A 97 -4.22 -0.31 -3.86
C SER A 97 -3.51 0.12 -2.58
N ALA A 98 -4.27 0.64 -1.62
CA ALA A 98 -3.78 1.00 -0.29
C ALA A 98 -4.32 0.01 0.75
N VAL A 99 -3.45 -0.45 1.65
CA VAL A 99 -3.79 -1.38 2.73
C VAL A 99 -3.31 -0.81 4.05
N ASP A 100 -4.25 -0.53 4.95
CA ASP A 100 -3.94 -0.15 6.32
C ASP A 100 -3.51 -1.38 7.13
N THR A 101 -2.22 -1.43 7.48
CA THR A 101 -1.62 -2.47 8.31
C THR A 101 -1.61 -2.11 9.80
N GLY A 102 -2.34 -1.06 10.18
CA GLY A 102 -2.43 -0.45 11.50
C GLY A 102 -1.33 0.58 11.76
N LEU A 103 -0.12 0.22 11.35
CA LEU A 103 1.16 0.85 11.67
C LEU A 103 1.58 1.82 10.58
N ASP A 104 1.49 1.26 9.38
CA ASP A 104 1.92 1.84 8.14
C ASP A 104 0.79 1.57 7.14
N ILE A 105 0.76 2.36 6.08
CA ILE A 105 -0.11 2.14 4.94
C ILE A 105 0.77 1.54 3.87
N GLU A 106 0.45 0.31 3.44
CA GLU A 106 1.09 -0.30 2.29
C GLU A 106 0.42 0.23 1.03
N LEU A 107 1.22 0.71 0.09
CA LEU A 107 0.78 1.10 -1.24
C LEU A 107 1.31 0.08 -2.25
N LEU A 108 0.41 -0.45 -3.06
CA LEU A 108 0.65 -1.51 -4.04
C LEU A 108 0.35 -0.98 -5.44
N TYR A 109 1.38 -0.63 -6.18
CA TYR A 109 1.28 -0.16 -7.56
C TYR A 109 1.38 -1.36 -8.50
N HIS A 110 0.32 -1.60 -9.28
CA HIS A 110 0.25 -2.73 -10.18
C HIS A 110 0.50 -2.28 -11.63
N ILE A 111 1.51 -2.86 -12.26
CA ILE A 111 1.90 -2.58 -13.65
C ILE A 111 1.85 -3.90 -14.44
N ASP A 112 1.19 -3.88 -15.58
CA ASP A 112 1.13 -5.02 -16.50
C ASP A 112 2.20 -4.91 -17.58
N LEU A 113 2.94 -5.99 -17.75
CA LEU A 113 3.99 -6.19 -18.73
C LEU A 113 3.54 -7.28 -19.72
N LEU A 114 2.48 -6.97 -20.48
CA LEU A 114 1.90 -7.85 -21.50
C LEU A 114 1.58 -9.25 -20.93
N GLY A 115 0.85 -9.30 -19.81
CA GLY A 115 0.38 -10.52 -19.15
C GLY A 115 1.15 -10.92 -17.89
N THR A 116 2.30 -10.31 -17.61
CA THR A 116 3.01 -10.46 -16.34
C THR A 116 2.81 -9.22 -15.49
N VAL A 117 2.32 -9.40 -14.27
CA VAL A 117 2.01 -8.28 -13.36
C VAL A 117 3.15 -8.06 -12.39
N VAL A 118 3.71 -6.85 -12.40
CA VAL A 118 4.63 -6.36 -11.38
C VAL A 118 3.85 -5.55 -10.36
N THR A 119 3.98 -5.91 -9.09
CA THR A 119 3.43 -5.17 -7.96
C THR A 119 4.57 -4.52 -7.20
N ILE A 120 4.65 -3.19 -7.28
CA ILE A 120 5.60 -2.40 -6.51
C ILE A 120 4.95 -2.09 -5.17
N ARG A 121 5.57 -2.56 -4.09
CA ARG A 121 5.17 -2.34 -2.71
C ARG A 121 6.04 -1.27 -2.08
N THR A 122 5.39 -0.26 -1.53
CA THR A 122 6.01 0.72 -0.64
C THR A 122 5.19 0.85 0.64
N GLN A 123 5.84 1.20 1.74
CA GLN A 123 5.19 1.38 3.04
C GLN A 123 5.41 2.82 3.51
N VAL A 124 4.35 3.49 3.95
CA VAL A 124 4.42 4.83 4.53
C VAL A 124 3.88 4.84 5.96
N PRO A 125 4.50 5.57 6.90
CA PRO A 125 3.99 5.64 8.26
C PRO A 125 2.61 6.30 8.32
N LYS A 126 1.66 5.69 9.03
CA LYS A 126 0.28 6.22 9.15
C LYS A 126 0.18 7.61 9.81
N GLU A 127 1.19 8.02 10.57
CA GLU A 127 1.24 9.36 11.19
C GLU A 127 1.63 10.47 10.24
N LYS A 128 2.48 10.14 9.28
CA LYS A 128 2.97 11.06 8.27
C LYS A 128 2.99 10.31 6.94
N PRO A 129 1.82 9.98 6.40
CA PRO A 129 1.70 9.15 5.22
C PRO A 129 2.00 10.00 3.98
N GLU A 130 3.28 10.29 3.76
CA GLU A 130 3.75 11.09 2.61
C GLU A 130 4.47 10.19 1.61
N VAL A 131 4.15 10.35 0.33
CA VAL A 131 4.73 9.60 -0.79
C VAL A 131 4.83 10.51 -2.02
N PRO A 132 5.79 10.34 -2.92
CA PRO A 132 5.77 11.06 -4.19
C PRO A 132 4.58 10.66 -5.07
N ASP A 133 3.97 11.63 -5.74
CA ASP A 133 3.06 11.42 -6.89
C ASP A 133 3.79 10.69 -8.02
N ILE A 134 3.06 9.92 -8.85
CA ILE A 134 3.60 9.29 -10.06
C ILE A 134 2.81 9.63 -11.33
N SER A 135 1.88 10.59 -11.26
CA SER A 135 0.97 10.93 -12.35
C SER A 135 1.69 11.44 -13.61
N ASP A 136 2.89 12.01 -13.46
CA ASP A 136 3.73 12.42 -14.58
C ASP A 136 4.36 11.24 -15.34
N LEU A 137 4.58 10.11 -14.66
CA LEU A 137 5.05 8.85 -15.26
C LEU A 137 3.90 8.01 -15.81
N ALA A 138 2.77 8.00 -15.10
CA ALA A 138 1.58 7.25 -15.44
C ALA A 138 0.33 8.12 -15.19
N PRO A 139 -0.17 8.84 -16.21
CA PRO A 139 -1.31 9.76 -16.06
C PRO A 139 -2.56 9.15 -15.39
N PRO A 140 -2.93 7.87 -15.61
CA PRO A 140 -4.06 7.27 -14.90
C PRO A 140 -3.89 7.14 -13.39
N ALA A 141 -2.66 7.19 -12.87
CA ALA A 141 -2.39 7.12 -11.44
C ALA A 141 -2.99 8.30 -10.69
N GLU A 142 -3.13 9.46 -11.32
CA GLU A 142 -3.67 10.66 -10.69
C GLU A 142 -5.03 10.41 -10.01
N PHE A 143 -5.95 9.74 -10.71
CA PHE A 143 -7.29 9.47 -10.18
C PHE A 143 -7.23 8.56 -8.96
N ILE A 144 -6.37 7.55 -9.01
CA ILE A 144 -6.28 6.54 -7.95
C ILE A 144 -5.51 7.09 -6.74
N GLU A 145 -4.48 7.90 -6.97
CA GLU A 145 -3.75 8.59 -5.89
C GLU A 145 -4.66 9.60 -5.18
N ARG A 146 -5.54 10.31 -5.91
CA ARG A 146 -6.57 11.18 -5.31
C ARG A 146 -7.60 10.39 -4.51
N GLU A 147 -8.04 9.24 -5.02
CA GLU A 147 -8.93 8.33 -4.28
C GLU A 147 -8.28 7.86 -2.97
N VAL A 148 -7.01 7.44 -3.01
CA VAL A 148 -6.26 6.99 -1.82
C VAL A 148 -6.06 8.14 -0.83
N ARG A 149 -5.78 9.37 -1.30
CA ARG A 149 -5.72 10.56 -0.43
C ARG A 149 -7.06 10.81 0.27
N ASP A 150 -8.16 10.70 -0.45
CA ASP A 150 -9.49 10.95 0.09
C ASP A 150 -9.89 9.87 1.11
N LEU A 151 -9.62 8.60 0.82
CA LEU A 151 -10.08 7.46 1.63
C LEU A 151 -9.15 7.10 2.80
N PHE A 152 -7.83 7.19 2.59
CA PHE A 152 -6.80 6.82 3.58
C PHE A 152 -6.04 8.00 4.17
N GLY A 153 -6.13 9.20 3.57
CA GLY A 153 -5.41 10.38 4.06
C GLY A 153 -3.91 10.36 3.75
N VAL A 154 -3.50 9.63 2.71
CA VAL A 154 -2.11 9.63 2.22
C VAL A 154 -1.85 10.87 1.38
N GLU A 155 -0.82 11.62 1.71
CA GLU A 155 -0.39 12.80 0.97
C GLU A 155 0.61 12.46 -0.13
N PHE A 156 0.17 12.65 -1.37
CA PHE A 156 1.00 12.53 -2.56
C PHE A 156 1.64 13.87 -2.91
N VAL A 157 2.97 13.95 -2.83
CA VAL A 157 3.76 15.17 -3.07
C VAL A 157 3.79 15.45 -4.58
N GLY A 158 3.23 16.60 -4.98
CA GLY A 158 3.13 17.03 -6.37
C GLY A 158 1.75 16.82 -7.01
N LEU A 159 0.86 16.07 -6.35
CA LEU A 159 -0.50 15.82 -6.81
C LEU A 159 -1.43 16.99 -6.47
N ARG A 160 -2.30 17.35 -7.43
CA ARG A 160 -3.25 18.47 -7.29
C ARG A 160 -4.15 18.34 -6.06
N PRO A 161 -4.55 19.44 -5.39
CA PRO A 161 -5.17 19.40 -4.07
C PRO A 161 -6.67 19.03 -4.07
N GLU A 162 -7.35 18.98 -5.21
CA GLU A 162 -8.80 18.79 -5.26
C GLU A 162 -9.22 17.36 -4.90
N LYS A 163 -10.25 17.23 -4.05
CA LYS A 163 -10.90 15.95 -3.75
C LYS A 163 -11.51 15.36 -5.00
N LEU A 164 -11.54 14.03 -5.09
CA LEU A 164 -12.11 13.28 -6.19
C LEU A 164 -13.29 12.42 -5.75
N TYR A 165 -13.15 11.73 -4.63
CA TYR A 165 -14.08 10.68 -4.21
C TYR A 165 -15.04 11.16 -3.12
N THR A 166 -14.55 11.89 -2.13
CA THR A 166 -15.36 12.35 -1.02
C THR A 166 -16.02 13.71 -1.31
N PRO A 167 -17.26 13.96 -0.82
CA PRO A 167 -17.92 15.25 -1.00
C PRO A 167 -17.12 16.42 -0.42
N GLU A 168 -17.40 17.63 -0.91
CA GLU A 168 -16.85 18.85 -0.31
C GLU A 168 -17.20 18.94 1.18
N GLY A 169 -16.21 19.31 2.01
CA GLY A 169 -16.35 19.36 3.47
C GLY A 169 -16.28 18.00 4.20
N TYR A 170 -16.11 16.88 3.50
CA TYR A 170 -15.96 15.57 4.14
C TYR A 170 -14.51 15.32 4.58
N GLU A 171 -14.23 15.48 5.87
CA GLU A 171 -12.86 15.41 6.41
C GLU A 171 -12.45 14.02 6.94
N GLU A 172 -13.42 13.12 7.12
CA GLU A 172 -13.15 11.77 7.61
C GLU A 172 -12.45 10.90 6.57
N LYS A 173 -11.68 9.91 7.05
CA LYS A 173 -10.93 8.95 6.23
C LYS A 173 -11.52 7.56 6.42
N PRO A 174 -12.53 7.16 5.62
CA PRO A 174 -13.38 6.02 5.93
C PRO A 174 -12.66 4.67 5.85
N LEU A 175 -11.59 4.55 5.05
CA LEU A 175 -10.79 3.33 4.94
C LEU A 175 -9.54 3.34 5.84
N LEU A 176 -9.28 4.46 6.51
CA LEU A 176 -8.26 4.55 7.54
C LEU A 176 -8.80 3.93 8.82
N LYS A 177 -8.27 2.76 9.19
CA LYS A 177 -8.75 2.05 10.38
C LYS A 177 -8.52 2.88 11.63
N PRO A 178 -9.48 2.92 12.57
CA PRO A 178 -9.29 3.61 13.83
C PRO A 178 -8.10 3.01 14.58
N ARG A 179 -7.48 3.82 15.45
CA ARG A 179 -6.45 3.31 16.35
C ARG A 179 -7.12 2.61 17.54
N GLU A 180 -7.52 1.35 17.38
CA GLU A 180 -8.13 0.51 18.42
C GLU A 180 -7.16 -0.40 19.19
N GLY A 181 -7.17 -0.27 20.52
CA GLY A 181 -6.60 -1.29 21.39
C GLY A 181 -6.89 -1.05 22.86
N PRO A 182 -6.33 -1.88 23.76
CA PRO A 182 -6.82 -2.00 25.13
C PRO A 182 -6.55 -0.76 25.98
N LEU A 183 -5.65 0.12 25.52
CA LEU A 183 -5.28 1.31 26.27
C LEU A 183 -6.12 2.51 25.84
N PRO A 184 -6.70 3.24 26.81
CA PRO A 184 -7.43 4.45 26.52
C PRO A 184 -6.49 5.52 25.93
N PRO A 185 -6.99 6.43 25.07
CA PRO A 185 -6.16 7.44 24.39
C PRO A 185 -5.22 8.23 25.31
N GLN A 186 -5.64 8.50 26.54
CA GLN A 186 -4.87 9.26 27.55
C GLN A 186 -3.65 8.49 28.07
N ALA A 187 -3.72 7.16 28.12
CA ALA A 187 -2.64 6.32 28.63
C ALA A 187 -1.56 6.03 27.58
N ARG A 188 -1.84 6.26 26.29
CA ARG A 188 -0.94 5.90 25.18
C ARG A 188 0.41 6.59 25.27
N PRO A 189 0.50 7.93 25.43
CA PRO A 189 1.80 8.60 25.49
C PRO A 189 2.63 8.17 26.71
N VAL A 190 1.96 7.86 27.81
CA VAL A 190 2.59 7.37 29.06
C VAL A 190 3.18 5.98 28.84
N THR A 191 2.42 5.08 28.22
CA THR A 191 2.91 3.73 27.91
C THR A 191 4.03 3.75 26.89
N GLU A 192 3.96 4.58 25.85
CA GLU A 192 5.06 4.75 24.89
C GLU A 192 6.32 5.29 25.56
N ALA A 193 6.20 6.30 26.42
CA ALA A 193 7.32 6.84 27.18
C ALA A 193 7.92 5.77 28.11
N LEU A 194 7.08 5.01 28.82
CA LEU A 194 7.52 3.95 29.72
C LEU A 194 8.25 2.84 28.96
N MET A 195 7.69 2.38 27.85
CA MET A 195 8.27 1.30 27.04
C MET A 195 9.50 1.73 26.25
N GLY A 196 9.59 3.01 25.87
CA GLY A 196 10.72 3.55 25.12
C GLY A 196 11.89 3.96 26.01
N THR A 197 11.61 4.59 27.15
CA THR A 197 12.61 5.26 28.00
C THR A 197 12.70 4.72 29.43
N GLY A 198 11.84 3.77 29.81
CA GLY A 198 11.71 3.31 31.20
C GLY A 198 11.02 4.33 32.11
N CYS A 199 10.58 5.48 31.58
CA CYS A 199 9.97 6.55 32.35
C CYS A 199 8.52 6.79 31.94
N ALA A 200 7.60 6.76 32.92
CA ALA A 200 6.17 7.01 32.68
C ALA A 200 5.84 8.49 32.39
N ILE A 201 6.79 9.42 32.59
CA ILE A 201 6.54 10.84 32.37
C ILE A 201 6.68 11.14 30.87
N ALA A 202 5.55 11.27 30.20
CA ALA A 202 5.50 11.71 28.81
C ALA A 202 5.77 13.22 28.70
N ILE A 203 6.68 13.61 27.81
CA ILE A 203 7.00 15.01 27.58
C ILE A 203 6.11 15.57 26.48
N SER A 204 5.63 16.79 26.65
CA SER A 204 4.75 17.41 25.65
C SER A 204 5.50 17.67 24.34
N ARG A 205 4.81 17.52 23.20
CA ARG A 205 5.40 17.76 21.87
C ARG A 205 5.99 19.17 21.73
N THR A 206 5.35 20.16 22.36
CA THR A 206 5.83 21.55 22.36
C THR A 206 7.20 21.66 23.01
N VAL A 207 7.44 20.93 24.10
CA VAL A 207 8.74 20.91 24.78
C VAL A 207 9.76 20.15 23.93
N MET A 208 9.40 18.98 23.36
CA MET A 208 10.29 18.23 22.45
C MET A 208 10.77 19.08 21.28
N ARG A 209 9.84 19.76 20.57
CA ARG A 209 10.16 20.61 19.42
C ARG A 209 11.05 21.80 19.78
N ARG A 210 10.87 22.38 20.97
CA ARG A 210 11.75 23.45 21.48
C ARG A 210 13.16 22.92 21.76
N ARG A 211 13.28 21.71 22.29
CA ARG A 211 14.58 21.06 22.57
C ARG A 211 15.34 20.75 21.29
N GLU A 212 14.67 20.16 20.30
CA GLU A 212 15.27 19.88 18.99
C GLU A 212 15.76 21.17 18.30
N LYS A 213 14.97 22.25 18.35
CA LYS A 213 15.39 23.57 17.85
C LYS A 213 16.63 24.13 18.56
N MET A 214 16.88 23.72 19.80
CA MET A 214 18.05 24.10 20.59
C MET A 214 19.21 23.09 20.44
N GLY A 215 19.13 22.13 19.52
CA GLY A 215 20.15 21.10 19.34
C GLY A 215 20.22 20.08 20.49
N LEU A 216 19.22 20.06 21.37
CA LEU A 216 19.12 19.12 22.49
C LEU A 216 18.31 17.89 22.08
N PRO A 217 18.57 16.72 22.69
CA PRO A 217 17.75 15.53 22.51
C PRO A 217 16.27 15.83 22.81
N SER A 218 15.39 15.31 21.95
CA SER A 218 13.94 15.55 21.99
C SER A 218 13.34 15.18 23.34
N THR A 219 13.82 14.11 23.95
CA THR A 219 13.60 13.74 25.35
C THR A 219 14.86 14.02 26.18
N PRO A 220 14.78 14.75 27.31
CA PRO A 220 15.83 14.78 28.30
C PRO A 220 16.06 13.37 28.85
N PRO A 221 17.31 13.02 29.19
CA PRO A 221 17.56 11.84 30.00
C PRO A 221 16.82 12.01 31.33
N GLY A 222 15.81 11.18 31.57
CA GLY A 222 15.14 11.16 32.86
C GLY A 222 16.13 10.71 33.93
N ALA A 223 16.15 11.35 35.10
CA ALA A 223 16.97 10.87 36.23
C ALA A 223 16.65 9.41 36.61
N CYS A 224 15.45 8.93 36.26
CA CYS A 224 14.99 7.55 36.47
C CYS A 224 15.18 6.63 35.25
N ALA A 225 15.72 7.13 34.13
CA ALA A 225 15.87 6.36 32.90
C ALA A 225 17.23 5.66 32.88
N SER A 226 17.29 4.39 33.30
CA SER A 226 18.44 3.54 33.02
C SER A 226 18.21 2.81 31.69
N PRO A 227 19.17 2.87 30.75
CA PRO A 227 19.08 2.13 29.48
C PRO A 227 18.89 0.62 29.71
N GLU A 228 19.54 0.08 30.73
CA GLU A 228 19.47 -1.32 31.15
C GLU A 228 18.05 -1.72 31.58
N ALA A 229 17.37 -0.92 32.42
CA ALA A 229 16.01 -1.24 32.84
C ALA A 229 14.99 -1.03 31.71
N ALA A 230 15.23 -0.10 30.79
CA ALA A 230 14.38 0.07 29.61
C ALA A 230 14.46 -1.16 28.68
N GLU A 231 15.64 -1.75 28.50
CA GLU A 231 15.80 -3.00 27.75
C GLU A 231 15.21 -4.20 28.50
N GLU A 232 15.43 -4.32 29.81
CA GLU A 232 14.80 -5.37 30.62
C GLU A 232 13.26 -5.31 30.53
N LEU A 233 12.68 -4.12 30.62
CA LEU A 233 11.24 -3.93 30.48
C LEU A 233 10.73 -4.36 29.09
N LYS A 234 11.47 -4.06 28.01
CA LYS A 234 11.14 -4.51 26.66
C LYS A 234 11.19 -6.03 26.55
N GLU A 235 12.20 -6.68 27.12
CA GLU A 235 12.33 -8.13 27.12
C GLU A 235 11.21 -8.80 27.93
N ILE A 236 10.86 -8.27 29.11
CA ILE A 236 9.71 -8.73 29.89
C ILE A 236 8.43 -8.59 29.05
N ALA A 237 8.21 -7.44 28.43
CA ALA A 237 7.01 -7.18 27.64
C ALA A 237 6.90 -8.10 26.39
N LYS A 238 8.03 -8.51 25.80
CA LYS A 238 8.08 -9.55 24.77
C LYS A 238 7.73 -10.92 25.36
N ALA A 239 8.35 -11.30 26.48
CA ALA A 239 8.16 -12.59 27.13
C ALA A 239 6.72 -12.83 27.57
N VAL A 240 6.05 -11.80 28.12
CA VAL A 240 4.63 -11.90 28.53
C VAL A 240 3.64 -11.63 27.38
N ASN A 241 4.14 -11.50 26.15
CA ASN A 241 3.35 -11.20 24.96
C ASN A 241 2.52 -9.89 25.10
N PHE A 242 2.94 -8.99 26.00
CA PHE A 242 2.27 -7.71 26.25
C PHE A 242 2.41 -6.81 25.03
N ALA A 243 3.58 -6.77 24.39
CA ALA A 243 3.79 -5.96 23.20
C ALA A 243 2.77 -6.29 22.10
N LYS A 244 2.55 -7.57 21.82
CA LYS A 244 1.53 -8.02 20.85
C LYS A 244 0.09 -7.69 21.28
N ARG A 245 -0.23 -7.84 22.57
CA ARG A 245 -1.58 -7.56 23.12
C ARG A 245 -1.91 -6.07 23.16
N ALA A 246 -0.94 -5.24 23.51
CA ALA A 246 -1.08 -3.79 23.58
C ALA A 246 -0.96 -3.12 22.20
N GLY A 247 -0.57 -3.88 21.17
CA GLY A 247 -0.24 -3.32 19.86
C GLY A 247 1.05 -2.51 19.89
N TYR A 248 1.99 -2.79 20.80
CA TYR A 248 3.28 -2.11 20.84
C TYR A 248 4.25 -2.72 19.84
N ASP A 249 4.75 -1.88 18.92
CA ASP A 249 5.86 -2.20 18.04
C ASP A 249 7.18 -1.85 18.75
N VAL A 250 8.00 -2.86 19.00
CA VAL A 250 9.25 -2.71 19.75
C VAL A 250 10.33 -2.05 18.90
N GLU A 251 10.39 -2.34 17.60
CA GLU A 251 11.38 -1.75 16.69
C GLU A 251 11.10 -0.27 16.49
N LYS A 252 9.82 0.09 16.38
CA LYS A 252 9.39 1.47 16.17
C LYS A 252 9.13 2.22 17.48
N GLY A 253 9.17 1.52 18.62
CA GLY A 253 9.02 2.07 19.96
C GLY A 253 7.65 2.72 20.23
N ARG A 254 6.56 2.21 19.64
CA ARG A 254 5.25 2.89 19.64
C ARG A 254 4.05 1.96 19.78
N LEU A 255 2.96 2.48 20.35
CA LEU A 255 1.66 1.81 20.42
C LEU A 255 0.87 2.01 19.13
N ARG A 256 0.31 0.92 18.63
CA ARG A 256 0.18 0.73 17.20
C ARG A 256 -0.94 -0.30 16.97
N TYR A 257 -2.10 0.26 16.67
CA TYR A 257 -3.42 -0.37 16.83
C TYR A 257 -3.98 -0.91 15.51
N ARG A 258 -4.89 -1.90 15.58
CA ARG A 258 -5.42 -2.64 14.43
C ARG A 258 -6.64 -1.99 13.77
#